data_AF-A0A0S9F4G1-F1
#
_entry.id   AF-A0A0S9F4G1-F1
#
_cell.length_a   1.000
_cell.length_b   1.000
_cell.length_c   1.000
_cell.angle_alpha   90.00
_cell.angle_beta   90.00
_cell.angle_gamma   90.00
#
_symmetry.space_group_name_H-M   'P 1'
#
loop_
_entity.id
_entity.type
_entity.pdbx_description
1 polymer ?
#
loop_
_entity_poly.entity_id
_entity_poly.type
_entity_poly.pdbx_seq_one_letter_code
_entity_poly.pdbx_strand_id
1 'polypeptide(L)'
;MHRDSLVTPVRTAHAVRFSAGTAVPRTLVPAGACDCHVHVYDSRFPAAPQARLLPPDASALDYAALQQRIGTTRVVLVTPSTYGTDNRPMLEGLTALRAMGVPARGVAVIDGTESDAALQRLHAAGVRGVRLNLSLGVSGTADSLLPLARRIAPLGWHLQLLMAPDVLIAQADVLRQLPVPVVFDHFGRIAPAQAGRHPAHALLLALLQGGQAWVKLSGGYIVSEQHSVEDPALDTLAASYLRCAPHRVVWGSDWPHATASAGVQPLPDDARQVDRLADWAREAGDSSATLQRVLVDNPAALYGFTPTNSSLP
;
A
#
# COMPACT_ATOMS: atom_id res chain seq x y z
N MET A 1 10.04 -6.19 -39.80
CA MET A 1 9.21 -5.23 -39.04
C MET A 1 7.98 -5.96 -38.53
N HIS A 2 8.09 -6.65 -37.39
CA HIS A 2 6.92 -7.19 -36.69
C HIS A 2 6.57 -6.20 -35.58
N ARG A 3 5.44 -5.52 -35.76
CA ARG A 3 4.77 -4.80 -34.68
C ARG A 3 4.18 -5.85 -33.76
N ASP A 4 4.84 -6.12 -32.64
CA ASP A 4 4.20 -6.77 -31.50
C ASP A 4 3.11 -5.82 -31.01
N SER A 5 1.87 -6.10 -31.42
CA SER A 5 0.70 -5.48 -30.82
C SER A 5 0.68 -5.84 -29.35
N LEU A 6 0.98 -4.87 -28.48
CA LEU A 6 0.76 -4.97 -27.05
C LEU A 6 -0.73 -5.27 -26.83
N VAL A 7 -1.04 -6.52 -26.54
CA VAL A 7 -2.38 -6.95 -26.15
C VAL A 7 -2.66 -6.30 -24.80
N THR A 8 -3.47 -5.24 -24.77
CA THR A 8 -4.03 -4.72 -23.53
C THR A 8 -4.78 -5.86 -22.84
N PRO A 9 -4.45 -6.24 -21.59
CA PRO A 9 -5.15 -7.32 -20.92
C PRO A 9 -6.65 -7.00 -20.84
N VAL A 10 -7.49 -7.94 -21.28
CA VAL A 10 -8.94 -7.79 -21.27
C VAL A 10 -9.42 -7.83 -19.82
N ARG A 11 -10.01 -6.73 -19.35
CA ARG A 11 -10.62 -6.64 -18.02
C ARG A 11 -11.94 -7.42 -18.04
N THR A 12 -12.07 -8.42 -17.17
CA THR A 12 -13.25 -9.29 -17.15
C THR A 12 -14.11 -9.01 -15.92
N ALA A 13 -15.41 -8.75 -16.14
CA ALA A 13 -16.37 -8.67 -15.05
C ALA A 13 -16.68 -10.08 -14.52
N HIS A 14 -16.23 -10.38 -13.30
CA HIS A 14 -16.46 -11.66 -12.64
C HIS A 14 -16.33 -11.50 -11.13
N ALA A 15 -16.83 -12.49 -10.38
CA ALA A 15 -16.62 -12.55 -8.94
C ALA A 15 -15.14 -12.84 -8.66
N VAL A 16 -14.52 -12.02 -7.81
CA VAL A 16 -13.14 -12.19 -7.35
C VAL A 16 -13.17 -12.39 -5.84
N ARG A 17 -12.31 -13.27 -5.31
CA ARG A 17 -12.26 -13.51 -3.87
C ARG A 17 -11.82 -12.25 -3.12
N PHE A 18 -12.44 -12.05 -1.96
CA PHE A 18 -12.15 -10.92 -1.07
C PHE A 18 -12.36 -9.55 -1.72
N SER A 19 -13.39 -9.42 -2.56
CA SER A 19 -13.84 -8.14 -3.10
C SER A 19 -15.35 -8.21 -3.30
N ALA A 20 -16.08 -7.17 -2.91
CA ALA A 20 -17.50 -7.08 -3.22
C ALA A 20 -17.74 -6.74 -4.71
N GLY A 21 -18.95 -6.99 -5.19
CA GLY A 21 -19.34 -6.72 -6.56
C GLY A 21 -18.63 -7.57 -7.61
N THR A 22 -18.99 -7.37 -8.88
CA THR A 22 -18.41 -8.10 -10.03
C THR A 22 -18.02 -7.18 -11.19
N ALA A 23 -18.41 -5.90 -11.14
CA ALA A 23 -18.13 -4.94 -12.19
C ALA A 23 -16.65 -4.56 -12.24
N VAL A 24 -16.15 -4.21 -13.42
CA VAL A 24 -14.84 -3.55 -13.56
C VAL A 24 -14.96 -2.06 -13.20
N PRO A 25 -13.92 -1.40 -12.65
CA PRO A 25 -13.95 0.05 -12.44
C PRO A 25 -14.29 0.82 -13.73
N ARG A 26 -15.12 1.86 -13.63
CA ARG A 26 -15.40 2.77 -14.77
C ARG A 26 -14.14 3.50 -15.23
N THR A 27 -13.27 3.81 -14.28
CA THR A 27 -11.99 4.44 -14.50
C THR A 27 -11.05 3.47 -15.21
N LEU A 28 -10.44 3.93 -16.30
CA LEU A 28 -9.30 3.24 -16.91
C LEU A 28 -8.03 3.70 -16.21
N VAL A 29 -7.35 2.79 -15.53
CA VAL A 29 -6.06 3.10 -14.91
C VAL A 29 -4.95 3.18 -15.97
N PRO A 30 -3.93 4.04 -15.79
CA PRO A 30 -2.84 4.16 -16.76
C PRO A 30 -2.03 2.86 -16.89
N ALA A 31 -1.39 2.67 -18.04
CA ALA A 31 -0.48 1.54 -18.25
C ALA A 31 0.64 1.56 -17.20
N GLY A 32 0.92 0.40 -16.60
CA GLY A 32 1.87 0.31 -15.49
C GLY A 32 1.26 0.68 -14.14
N ALA A 33 -0.06 0.82 -13.98
CA ALA A 33 -0.65 1.10 -12.67
C ALA A 33 -0.23 0.08 -11.59
N CYS A 34 0.12 0.56 -10.41
CA CYS A 34 0.61 -0.23 -9.29
C CYS A 34 -0.39 -0.22 -8.14
N ASP A 35 -0.68 -1.41 -7.61
CA ASP A 35 -1.30 -1.57 -6.31
C ASP A 35 -0.21 -1.64 -5.23
N CYS A 36 -0.10 -0.63 -4.38
CA CYS A 36 1.02 -0.50 -3.46
C CYS A 36 0.78 -1.10 -2.07
N HIS A 37 -0.32 -1.82 -1.84
CA HIS A 37 -0.58 -2.44 -0.54
C HIS A 37 -1.48 -3.66 -0.67
N VAL A 38 -0.86 -4.85 -0.68
CA VAL A 38 -1.53 -6.13 -0.78
C VAL A 38 -0.91 -7.11 0.23
N HIS A 39 -1.72 -7.98 0.81
CA HIS A 39 -1.28 -9.08 1.66
C HIS A 39 -1.58 -10.42 0.99
N VAL A 40 -0.77 -11.43 1.28
CA VAL A 40 -1.08 -12.83 0.96
C VAL A 40 -1.15 -13.62 2.26
N TYR A 41 -2.03 -14.60 2.31
CA TYR A 41 -2.26 -15.47 3.46
C TYR A 41 -2.24 -16.93 3.02
N ASP A 42 -1.55 -17.73 3.80
CA ASP A 42 -1.33 -19.15 3.59
C ASP A 42 -1.19 -19.87 4.94
N SER A 43 -2.11 -20.78 5.21
CA SER A 43 -2.22 -21.54 6.45
C SER A 43 -1.11 -22.57 6.65
N ARG A 44 -0.26 -22.84 5.63
CA ARG A 44 0.95 -23.66 5.79
C ARG A 44 1.99 -23.00 6.68
N PHE A 45 1.94 -21.68 6.82
CA PHE A 45 2.82 -20.93 7.70
C PHE A 45 2.10 -20.62 9.03
N PRO A 46 2.73 -20.87 10.18
CA PRO A 46 2.10 -20.60 11.46
C PRO A 46 1.89 -19.09 11.65
N ALA A 47 0.72 -18.72 12.16
CA ALA A 47 0.50 -17.37 12.65
C ALA A 47 1.42 -17.10 13.86
N ALA A 48 1.87 -15.86 13.99
CA ALA A 48 2.62 -15.41 15.16
C ALA A 48 1.73 -15.53 16.42
N PRO A 49 2.29 -15.90 17.59
CA PRO A 49 1.51 -16.10 18.82
C PRO A 49 0.62 -14.91 19.22
N GLN A 50 1.04 -13.68 18.89
CA GLN A 50 0.35 -12.42 19.17
C GLN A 50 -0.59 -11.95 18.06
N ALA A 51 -0.79 -12.75 17.01
CA ALA A 51 -1.65 -12.40 15.89
C ALA A 51 -3.10 -12.19 16.37
N ARG A 52 -3.68 -11.03 16.00
CA ARG A 52 -5.07 -10.68 16.34
C ARG A 52 -6.08 -10.95 15.23
N LEU A 53 -5.59 -11.05 13.99
CA LEU A 53 -6.40 -11.32 12.81
C LEU A 53 -5.90 -12.58 12.14
N LEU A 54 -6.83 -13.49 11.87
CA LEU A 54 -6.60 -14.76 11.19
C LEU A 54 -7.57 -14.84 10.00
N PRO A 55 -7.37 -14.01 8.96
CA PRO A 55 -8.20 -14.10 7.76
C PRO A 55 -7.95 -15.42 7.04
N PRO A 56 -8.88 -15.87 6.18
CA PRO A 56 -8.71 -17.08 5.38
C PRO A 56 -7.56 -16.95 4.37
N ASP A 57 -7.12 -18.09 3.84
CA ASP A 57 -6.07 -18.15 2.81
C ASP A 57 -6.44 -17.34 1.57
N ALA A 58 -5.49 -16.51 1.15
CA ALA A 58 -5.58 -15.56 0.07
C ALA A 58 -4.25 -15.54 -0.70
N SER A 59 -4.21 -16.26 -1.82
CA SER A 59 -2.99 -16.52 -2.57
C SER A 59 -2.64 -15.41 -3.55
N ALA A 60 -1.40 -15.42 -4.04
CA ALA A 60 -0.99 -14.56 -5.16
C ALA A 60 -1.81 -14.79 -6.44
N LEU A 61 -2.32 -16.02 -6.65
CA LEU A 61 -3.19 -16.34 -7.78
C LEU A 61 -4.58 -15.73 -7.60
N ASP A 62 -5.15 -15.79 -6.39
CA ASP A 62 -6.41 -15.11 -6.08
C ASP A 62 -6.28 -13.59 -6.33
N TYR A 63 -5.15 -12.99 -5.92
CA TYR A 63 -4.87 -11.59 -6.19
C TYR A 63 -4.73 -11.28 -7.68
N ALA A 64 -4.13 -12.16 -8.48
CA ALA A 64 -3.97 -11.94 -9.92
C ALA A 64 -5.33 -11.77 -10.62
N ALA A 65 -6.38 -12.45 -10.15
CA ALA A 65 -7.75 -12.24 -10.66
C ALA A 65 -8.28 -10.84 -10.32
N LEU A 66 -7.99 -10.32 -9.12
CA LEU A 66 -8.33 -8.93 -8.76
C LEU A 66 -7.57 -7.95 -9.65
N GLN A 67 -6.27 -8.16 -9.80
CA GLN A 67 -5.39 -7.31 -10.61
C GLN A 67 -5.92 -7.18 -12.05
N GLN A 68 -6.36 -8.28 -12.67
CA GLN A 68 -7.01 -8.25 -13.99
C GLN A 68 -8.31 -7.43 -14.01
N ARG A 69 -9.14 -7.55 -12.97
CA ARG A 69 -10.41 -6.79 -12.86
C ARG A 69 -10.15 -5.29 -12.73
N ILE A 70 -9.24 -4.87 -11.85
CA ILE A 70 -8.97 -3.46 -11.57
C ILE A 70 -8.00 -2.81 -12.57
N GLY A 71 -7.26 -3.60 -13.34
CA GLY A 71 -6.38 -3.14 -14.42
C GLY A 71 -4.98 -2.71 -13.96
N THR A 72 -4.59 -2.97 -12.71
CA THR A 72 -3.21 -2.78 -12.26
C THR A 72 -2.31 -3.83 -12.90
N THR A 73 -1.02 -3.55 -13.02
CA THR A 73 -0.03 -4.47 -13.61
C THR A 73 1.24 -4.61 -12.76
N ARG A 74 1.36 -3.82 -11.68
CA ARG A 74 2.43 -3.92 -10.69
C ARG A 74 1.83 -4.04 -9.30
N VAL A 75 2.55 -4.68 -8.40
CA VAL A 75 2.06 -4.91 -7.03
C VAL A 75 3.16 -4.82 -5.98
N VAL A 76 2.80 -4.33 -4.80
CA VAL A 76 3.63 -4.39 -3.60
C VAL A 76 2.97 -5.31 -2.58
N LEU A 77 3.62 -6.45 -2.30
CA LEU A 77 3.22 -7.33 -1.21
C LEU A 77 3.82 -6.85 0.10
N VAL A 78 2.99 -6.76 1.13
CA VAL A 78 3.36 -6.36 2.47
C VAL A 78 3.17 -7.55 3.40
N THR A 79 4.17 -7.89 4.21
CA THR A 79 4.02 -8.96 5.21
C THR A 79 2.94 -8.56 6.22
N PRO A 80 1.84 -9.34 6.35
CA PRO A 80 0.78 -9.02 7.30
C PRO A 80 1.24 -9.30 8.73
N SER A 81 0.68 -8.56 9.68
CA SER A 81 1.03 -8.73 11.10
C SER A 81 0.70 -10.11 11.66
N THR A 82 -0.16 -10.88 10.98
CA THR A 82 -0.46 -12.28 11.28
C THR A 82 0.78 -13.17 11.33
N TYR A 83 1.81 -12.90 10.54
CA TYR A 83 3.03 -13.72 10.49
C TYR A 83 4.20 -13.16 11.31
N GLY A 84 4.02 -12.00 11.96
CA GLY A 84 5.13 -11.36 12.68
C GLY A 84 6.32 -11.08 11.74
N THR A 85 7.50 -11.58 12.09
CA THR A 85 8.73 -11.47 11.28
C THR A 85 8.91 -12.60 10.27
N ASP A 86 7.96 -13.55 10.18
CA ASP A 86 8.00 -14.58 9.14
C ASP A 86 7.57 -14.00 7.79
N ASN A 87 8.57 -13.63 7.00
CA ASN A 87 8.39 -13.06 5.67
C ASN A 87 8.20 -14.12 4.57
N ARG A 88 8.24 -15.42 4.88
CA ARG A 88 8.19 -16.49 3.86
C ARG A 88 6.91 -16.45 3.01
N PRO A 89 5.69 -16.24 3.56
CA PRO A 89 4.49 -16.14 2.73
C PRO A 89 4.57 -15.02 1.68
N MET A 90 5.08 -13.85 2.09
CA MET A 90 5.28 -12.71 1.20
C MET A 90 6.34 -13.02 0.13
N LEU A 91 7.45 -13.68 0.49
CA LEU A 91 8.49 -14.08 -0.46
C LEU A 91 8.00 -15.15 -1.47
N GLU A 92 7.20 -16.13 -1.03
CA GLU A 92 6.56 -17.10 -1.92
C GLU A 92 5.56 -16.41 -2.87
N GLY A 93 4.76 -15.47 -2.34
CA GLY A 93 3.88 -14.64 -3.15
C GLY A 93 4.61 -13.83 -4.23
N LEU A 94 5.75 -13.21 -3.88
CA LEU A 94 6.59 -12.50 -4.86
C LEU A 94 7.12 -13.43 -5.95
N THR A 95 7.50 -14.65 -5.58
CA THR A 95 8.00 -15.66 -6.52
C THR A 95 6.88 -16.09 -7.47
N ALA A 96 5.69 -16.36 -6.95
CA ALA A 96 4.52 -16.73 -7.77
C ALA A 96 4.13 -15.62 -8.75
N LEU A 97 4.08 -14.36 -8.30
CA LEU A 97 3.77 -13.21 -9.17
C LEU A 97 4.79 -13.04 -10.30
N ARG A 98 6.08 -13.22 -10.00
CA ARG A 98 7.15 -13.16 -11.01
C ARG A 98 7.05 -14.28 -12.03
N ALA A 99 6.69 -15.49 -11.60
CA ALA A 99 6.46 -16.61 -12.50
C ALA A 99 5.29 -16.34 -13.47
N MET A 100 4.32 -15.52 -13.05
CA MET A 100 3.23 -15.02 -13.89
C MET A 100 3.60 -13.77 -14.72
N GLY A 101 4.86 -13.31 -14.67
CA GLY A 101 5.32 -12.11 -15.38
C GLY A 101 4.89 -10.79 -14.75
N VAL A 102 4.35 -10.79 -13.54
CA VAL A 102 3.90 -9.59 -12.83
C VAL A 102 5.08 -8.95 -12.07
N PRO A 103 5.46 -7.69 -12.37
CA PRO A 103 6.46 -6.98 -11.58
C PRO A 103 5.96 -6.77 -10.15
N ALA A 104 6.66 -7.38 -9.19
CA ALA A 104 6.32 -7.32 -7.78
C ALA A 104 7.49 -6.84 -6.90
N ARG A 105 7.14 -6.12 -5.82
CA ARG A 105 8.04 -5.65 -4.76
C ARG A 105 7.50 -6.03 -3.39
N GLY A 106 8.38 -6.12 -2.40
CA GLY A 106 8.05 -6.53 -1.04
C GLY A 106 8.25 -5.43 0.00
N VAL A 107 7.45 -5.47 1.06
CA VAL A 107 7.70 -4.77 2.33
C VAL A 107 7.70 -5.82 3.43
N ALA A 108 8.87 -6.04 4.03
CA ALA A 108 9.09 -7.06 5.05
C ALA A 108 8.72 -6.57 6.45
N VAL A 109 8.62 -7.48 7.42
CA VAL A 109 8.65 -7.16 8.85
C VAL A 109 9.92 -7.78 9.42
N ILE A 110 10.71 -6.99 10.13
CA ILE A 110 11.98 -7.42 10.74
C ILE A 110 12.02 -6.96 12.20
N ASP A 111 12.85 -7.59 13.02
CA ASP A 111 13.08 -7.17 14.40
C ASP A 111 14.46 -6.50 14.62
N GLY A 112 15.30 -6.48 13.59
CA GLY A 112 16.63 -5.86 13.61
C GLY A 112 17.75 -6.82 13.98
N THR A 113 17.44 -8.08 14.33
CA THR A 113 18.43 -9.13 14.60
C THR A 113 18.94 -9.83 13.35
N GLU A 114 18.33 -9.57 12.19
CA GLU A 114 18.72 -10.16 10.92
C GLU A 114 20.15 -9.76 10.54
N SER A 115 20.92 -10.72 10.04
CA SER A 115 22.26 -10.45 9.53
C SER A 115 22.23 -9.63 8.24
N ASP A 116 23.34 -8.95 7.92
CA ASP A 116 23.46 -8.20 6.65
C ASP A 116 23.18 -9.08 5.44
N ALA A 117 23.67 -10.33 5.46
CA ALA A 117 23.40 -11.29 4.40
C ALA A 117 21.92 -11.64 4.27
N ALA A 118 21.17 -11.72 5.39
CA ALA A 118 19.72 -11.93 5.35
C ALA A 118 18.99 -10.74 4.74
N LEU A 119 19.37 -9.51 5.11
CA LEU A 119 18.80 -8.31 4.51
C LEU A 119 19.12 -8.19 3.01
N GLN A 120 20.33 -8.55 2.59
CA GLN A 120 20.69 -8.59 1.16
C GLN A 120 19.88 -9.64 0.38
N ARG A 121 19.60 -10.80 0.99
CA ARG A 121 18.69 -11.79 0.37
C ARG A 121 17.28 -11.24 0.19
N LEU A 122 16.75 -10.53 1.18
CA LEU A 122 15.45 -9.85 1.06
C LEU A 122 15.50 -8.79 -0.06
N HIS A 123 16.59 -8.00 -0.14
CA HIS A 123 16.77 -7.00 -1.19
C HIS A 123 16.78 -7.62 -2.59
N ALA A 124 17.55 -8.70 -2.77
CA ALA A 124 17.61 -9.47 -4.02
C ALA A 124 16.26 -10.11 -4.35
N ALA A 125 15.51 -10.55 -3.35
CA ALA A 125 14.14 -11.01 -3.50
C ALA A 125 13.14 -9.88 -3.81
N GLY A 126 13.57 -8.61 -3.88
CA GLY A 126 12.77 -7.47 -4.29
C GLY A 126 12.08 -6.71 -3.16
N VAL A 127 12.47 -6.94 -1.91
CA VAL A 127 12.03 -6.13 -0.77
C VAL A 127 12.64 -4.72 -0.87
N ARG A 128 11.84 -3.70 -0.59
CA ARG A 128 12.23 -2.28 -0.67
C ARG A 128 11.83 -1.45 0.55
N GLY A 129 11.29 -2.11 1.58
CA GLY A 129 10.88 -1.45 2.81
C GLY A 129 10.67 -2.43 3.93
N VAL A 130 10.57 -1.88 5.13
CA VAL A 130 10.16 -2.60 6.34
C VAL A 130 8.90 -1.95 6.88
N ARG A 131 7.97 -2.78 7.36
CA ARG A 131 6.75 -2.33 8.03
C ARG A 131 6.88 -2.43 9.53
N LEU A 132 6.46 -1.37 10.21
CA LEU A 132 6.25 -1.34 11.65
C LEU A 132 4.77 -1.01 11.91
N ASN A 133 4.06 -1.94 12.57
CA ASN A 133 2.64 -1.78 12.88
C ASN A 133 2.44 -1.51 14.37
N LEU A 134 2.35 -0.22 14.70
CA LEU A 134 2.12 0.28 16.05
C LEU A 134 0.62 0.30 16.42
N SER A 135 -0.27 -0.17 15.54
CA SER A 135 -1.67 -0.37 15.93
C SER A 135 -1.81 -1.59 16.82
N LEU A 136 -2.63 -1.46 17.88
CA LEU A 136 -3.08 -2.57 18.72
C LEU A 136 -1.95 -3.46 19.30
N GLY A 137 -0.72 -2.96 19.45
CA GLY A 137 0.41 -3.73 20.01
C GLY A 137 0.73 -5.01 19.25
N VAL A 138 0.41 -5.10 17.95
CA VAL A 138 0.53 -6.34 17.16
C VAL A 138 1.96 -6.59 16.70
N SER A 139 2.74 -5.55 16.37
CA SER A 139 4.19 -5.67 16.13
C SER A 139 4.98 -4.38 16.32
N GLY A 140 5.83 -4.38 17.35
CA GLY A 140 6.84 -3.34 17.61
C GLY A 140 6.37 -2.18 18.49
N THR A 141 7.30 -1.26 18.76
CA THR A 141 7.09 -0.09 19.63
C THR A 141 7.61 1.17 18.95
N ALA A 142 7.16 2.34 19.40
CA ALA A 142 7.67 3.61 18.87
C ALA A 142 9.20 3.73 19.02
N ASP A 143 9.77 3.14 20.08
CA ASP A 143 11.22 3.09 20.33
C ASP A 143 11.98 2.33 19.25
N SER A 144 11.31 1.46 18.48
CA SER A 144 11.89 0.73 17.36
C SER A 144 12.05 1.57 16.08
N LEU A 145 11.43 2.76 15.98
CA LEU A 145 11.45 3.59 14.77
C LEU A 145 12.87 3.91 14.30
N LEU A 146 13.68 4.53 15.16
CA LEU A 146 15.02 4.98 14.80
C LEU A 146 16.02 3.81 14.62
N PRO A 147 16.05 2.78 15.50
CA PRO A 147 16.88 1.60 15.29
C PRO A 147 16.60 0.89 13.95
N LEU A 148 15.32 0.63 13.64
CA LEU A 148 14.95 -0.03 12.38
C LEU A 148 15.28 0.84 11.17
N ALA A 149 14.99 2.15 11.23
CA ALA A 149 15.34 3.07 10.15
C ALA A 149 16.84 3.08 9.86
N ARG A 150 17.69 3.12 10.89
CA ARG A 150 19.15 3.02 10.74
C ARG A 150 19.58 1.69 10.15
N ARG A 151 18.96 0.59 10.55
CA ARG A 151 19.26 -0.76 10.05
C ARG A 151 19.05 -0.87 8.55
N ILE A 152 18.00 -0.24 8.02
CA ILE A 152 17.60 -0.36 6.62
C ILE A 152 18.13 0.77 5.72
N ALA A 153 18.65 1.86 6.29
CA ALA A 153 19.15 3.00 5.53
C ALA A 153 20.21 2.64 4.47
N PRO A 154 21.22 1.77 4.75
CA PRO A 154 22.22 1.38 3.75
C PRO A 154 21.63 0.63 2.54
N LEU A 155 20.41 0.10 2.64
CA LEU A 155 19.72 -0.62 1.56
C LEU A 155 18.91 0.32 0.65
N GLY A 156 18.80 1.61 1.00
CA GLY A 156 17.91 2.56 0.33
C GLY A 156 16.43 2.24 0.50
N TRP A 157 16.07 1.54 1.58
CA TRP A 157 14.70 1.14 1.87
C TRP A 157 13.90 2.23 2.60
N HIS A 158 12.57 2.11 2.61
CA HIS A 158 11.69 2.96 3.39
C HIS A 158 11.15 2.25 4.64
N LEU A 159 10.71 3.04 5.62
CA LEU A 159 9.97 2.55 6.79
C LEU A 159 8.47 2.82 6.61
N GLN A 160 7.68 1.76 6.47
CA GLN A 160 6.23 1.81 6.35
C GLN A 160 5.57 1.72 7.73
N LEU A 161 4.68 2.66 8.04
CA LEU A 161 4.11 2.84 9.37
C LEU A 161 2.60 2.75 9.34
N LEU A 162 2.06 1.93 10.24
CA LEU A 162 0.66 1.93 10.62
C LEU A 162 0.57 2.30 12.10
N MET A 163 -0.01 3.46 12.43
CA MET A 163 -0.14 3.94 13.81
C MET A 163 -1.37 4.84 13.97
N ALA A 164 -1.83 5.01 15.21
CA ALA A 164 -2.91 5.96 15.51
C ALA A 164 -2.43 7.42 15.39
N PRO A 165 -3.31 8.39 15.08
CA PRO A 165 -2.95 9.81 14.98
C PRO A 165 -2.25 10.37 16.22
N ASP A 166 -2.65 9.95 17.43
CA ASP A 166 -2.01 10.38 18.69
C ASP A 166 -0.57 9.89 18.80
N VAL A 167 -0.29 8.66 18.35
CA VAL A 167 1.06 8.12 18.30
C VAL A 167 1.88 8.87 17.24
N LEU A 168 1.27 9.18 16.08
CA LEU A 168 1.92 9.93 15.01
C LEU A 168 2.42 11.30 15.51
N ILE A 169 1.55 12.07 16.16
CA ILE A 169 1.93 13.40 16.67
C ILE A 169 2.94 13.31 17.81
N ALA A 170 2.85 12.30 18.68
CA ALA A 170 3.83 12.08 19.74
C ALA A 170 5.24 11.75 19.21
N GLN A 171 5.35 11.23 17.99
CA GLN A 171 6.63 10.88 17.35
C GLN A 171 7.15 11.94 16.38
N ALA A 172 6.60 13.16 16.39
CA ALA A 172 6.94 14.22 15.43
C ALA A 172 8.44 14.45 15.26
N ASP A 173 9.18 14.56 16.37
CA ASP A 173 10.61 14.85 16.34
C ASP A 173 11.43 13.66 15.85
N VAL A 174 11.03 12.43 16.21
CA VAL A 174 11.67 11.21 15.75
C VAL A 174 11.46 11.04 14.24
N LEU A 175 10.23 11.23 13.76
CA LEU A 175 9.85 11.09 12.34
C LEU A 175 10.67 12.03 11.44
N ARG A 176 10.95 13.26 11.89
CA ARG A 176 11.78 14.23 11.15
C ARG A 176 13.26 13.86 11.05
N GLN A 177 13.73 13.01 11.96
CA GLN A 177 15.14 12.63 12.07
C GLN A 177 15.45 11.26 11.47
N LEU A 178 14.45 10.54 10.96
CA LEU A 178 14.67 9.22 10.40
C LEU A 178 15.58 9.31 9.16
N PRO A 179 16.62 8.46 9.06
CA PRO A 179 17.56 8.48 7.93
C PRO A 179 16.98 7.85 6.65
N VAL A 180 15.67 7.59 6.60
CA VAL A 180 14.99 6.91 5.50
C VAL A 180 13.62 7.55 5.23
N PRO A 181 13.08 7.44 4.02
CA PRO A 181 11.71 7.85 3.75
C PRO A 181 10.71 7.07 4.61
N VAL A 182 9.64 7.75 5.02
CA VAL A 182 8.52 7.14 5.76
C VAL A 182 7.34 6.94 4.82
N VAL A 183 6.62 5.82 4.94
CA VAL A 183 5.37 5.59 4.20
C VAL A 183 4.24 5.39 5.20
N PHE A 184 3.27 6.30 5.24
CA PHE A 184 2.12 6.19 6.12
C PHE A 184 0.99 5.38 5.46
N ASP A 185 0.60 4.29 6.12
CA ASP A 185 -0.49 3.42 5.67
C ASP A 185 -1.87 4.07 5.88
N HIS A 186 -2.81 3.73 4.99
CA HIS A 186 -4.24 4.00 5.10
C HIS A 186 -4.61 5.44 5.51
N PHE A 187 -4.29 6.43 4.65
CA PHE A 187 -4.53 7.85 4.94
C PHE A 187 -3.81 8.37 6.20
N GLY A 188 -2.76 7.66 6.64
CA GLY A 188 -2.08 7.91 7.92
C GLY A 188 -2.96 7.64 9.13
N ARG A 189 -4.03 6.84 8.97
CA ARG A 189 -5.10 6.59 9.97
C ARG A 189 -5.81 7.86 10.45
N ILE A 190 -5.70 8.95 9.72
CA ILE A 190 -6.51 10.15 9.95
C ILE A 190 -7.94 9.82 9.52
N ALA A 191 -8.91 9.94 10.44
CA ALA A 191 -10.31 9.85 10.09
C ALA A 191 -10.77 11.13 9.36
N PRO A 192 -11.79 11.07 8.48
CA PRO A 192 -12.33 12.26 7.83
C PRO A 192 -12.67 13.40 8.79
N ALA A 193 -13.28 13.10 9.94
CA ALA A 193 -13.62 14.09 10.96
C ALA A 193 -12.38 14.78 11.59
N GLN A 194 -11.19 14.18 11.48
CA GLN A 194 -9.93 14.73 11.98
C GLN A 194 -9.22 15.61 10.93
N ALA A 195 -9.63 15.57 9.67
CA ALA A 195 -9.03 16.36 8.60
C ALA A 195 -9.09 17.86 8.92
N GLY A 196 -7.93 18.51 8.93
CA GLY A 196 -7.78 19.94 9.27
C GLY A 196 -8.02 20.29 10.74
N ARG A 197 -8.33 19.31 11.61
CA ARG A 197 -8.62 19.50 13.03
C ARG A 197 -7.57 18.87 13.94
N HIS A 198 -7.17 17.64 13.64
CA HIS A 198 -6.19 16.91 14.45
C HIS A 198 -4.76 17.32 14.05
N PRO A 199 -3.87 17.62 15.02
CA PRO A 199 -2.50 18.08 14.72
C PRO A 199 -1.67 17.08 13.91
N ALA A 200 -1.94 15.78 14.04
CA ALA A 200 -1.31 14.75 13.22
C ALA A 200 -1.54 14.93 11.71
N HIS A 201 -2.69 15.45 11.29
CA HIS A 201 -2.95 15.72 9.87
C HIS A 201 -2.01 16.82 9.35
N ALA A 202 -1.85 17.92 10.10
CA ALA A 202 -0.93 19.00 9.74
C ALA A 202 0.53 18.52 9.71
N LEU A 203 0.94 17.70 10.68
CA LEU A 203 2.26 17.09 10.69
C LEU A 203 2.49 16.20 9.46
N LEU A 204 1.53 15.35 9.11
CA LEU A 204 1.62 14.48 7.95
C LEU A 204 1.77 15.28 6.65
N LEU A 205 0.96 16.33 6.46
CA LEU A 205 1.10 17.24 5.30
C LEU A 205 2.50 17.89 5.25
N ALA A 206 3.02 18.35 6.38
CA ALA A 206 4.36 18.95 6.45
C ALA A 206 5.48 17.94 6.10
N LEU A 207 5.38 16.69 6.55
CA LEU A 207 6.35 15.63 6.22
C LEU A 207 6.30 15.26 4.73
N LEU A 208 5.10 15.25 4.13
CA LEU A 208 4.92 15.03 2.69
C LEU A 208 5.55 16.17 1.88
N GLN A 209 5.27 17.43 2.22
CA GLN A 209 5.85 18.62 1.55
C GLN A 209 7.37 18.66 1.69
N GLY A 210 7.89 18.30 2.86
CA GLY A 210 9.32 18.22 3.12
C GLY A 210 10.03 17.05 2.44
N GLY A 211 9.30 16.20 1.70
CA GLY A 211 9.87 15.05 0.97
C GLY A 211 10.35 13.90 1.84
N GLN A 212 10.09 13.95 3.15
CA GLN A 212 10.47 12.93 4.13
C GLN A 212 9.51 11.75 4.12
N ALA A 213 8.26 12.00 3.72
CA ALA A 213 7.20 11.01 3.80
C ALA A 213 6.47 10.78 2.47
N TRP A 214 5.77 9.66 2.44
CA TRP A 214 4.74 9.26 1.49
C TRP A 214 3.48 8.89 2.25
N VAL A 215 2.32 8.94 1.59
CA VAL A 215 1.06 8.43 2.12
C VAL A 215 0.39 7.49 1.13
N LYS A 216 -0.19 6.41 1.65
CA LYS A 216 -1.02 5.50 0.87
C LYS A 216 -2.49 5.90 1.00
N LEU A 217 -3.13 6.22 -0.13
CA LEU A 217 -4.59 6.26 -0.23
C LEU A 217 -5.07 4.81 -0.39
N SER A 218 -5.18 4.11 0.73
CA SER A 218 -5.66 2.73 0.83
C SER A 218 -6.57 2.59 2.04
N GLY A 219 -7.38 1.54 2.11
CA GLY A 219 -8.18 1.27 3.32
C GLY A 219 -9.14 2.40 3.71
N GLY A 220 -9.76 3.09 2.74
CA GLY A 220 -10.70 4.18 3.02
C GLY A 220 -11.85 3.74 3.93
N TYR A 221 -12.33 2.51 3.74
CA TYR A 221 -13.32 1.85 4.59
C TYR A 221 -12.84 1.57 6.03
N ILE A 222 -11.54 1.65 6.31
CA ILE A 222 -10.97 1.48 7.66
C ILE A 222 -10.90 2.82 8.41
N VAL A 223 -10.82 3.95 7.70
CA VAL A 223 -10.76 5.29 8.32
C VAL A 223 -12.10 6.04 8.27
N SER A 224 -13.00 5.62 7.37
CA SER A 224 -14.40 6.08 7.34
C SER A 224 -15.18 5.56 8.53
N GLU A 225 -15.97 6.44 9.15
CA GLU A 225 -16.94 6.09 10.20
C GLU A 225 -18.11 5.25 9.64
N GLN A 226 -18.37 5.33 8.34
CA GLN A 226 -19.40 4.56 7.65
C GLN A 226 -18.90 3.17 7.21
N HIS A 227 -17.63 2.85 7.47
CA HIS A 227 -16.96 1.64 7.00
C HIS A 227 -17.10 1.41 5.48
N SER A 228 -17.09 2.51 4.72
CA SER A 228 -17.37 2.50 3.29
C SER A 228 -16.36 3.32 2.51
N VAL A 229 -16.01 2.84 1.32
CA VAL A 229 -15.17 3.57 0.36
C VAL A 229 -15.96 4.69 -0.34
N GLU A 230 -17.28 4.62 -0.28
CA GLU A 230 -18.21 5.61 -0.85
C GLU A 230 -18.51 6.78 0.10
N ASP A 231 -17.91 6.79 1.31
CA ASP A 231 -18.10 7.90 2.25
C ASP A 231 -17.58 9.21 1.63
N PRO A 232 -18.45 10.21 1.40
CA PRO A 232 -18.04 11.49 0.80
C PRO A 232 -17.10 12.28 1.72
N ALA A 233 -17.06 12.01 3.02
CA ALA A 233 -16.13 12.67 3.93
C ALA A 233 -14.66 12.34 3.60
N LEU A 234 -14.41 11.21 2.91
CA LEU A 234 -13.09 10.86 2.40
C LEU A 234 -12.57 11.85 1.35
N ASP A 235 -13.45 12.55 0.62
CA ASP A 235 -13.07 13.40 -0.51
C ASP A 235 -12.14 14.53 -0.10
N THR A 236 -12.51 15.26 0.96
CA THR A 236 -11.70 16.38 1.46
C THR A 236 -10.35 15.92 1.99
N LEU A 237 -10.32 14.77 2.67
CA LEU A 237 -9.10 14.19 3.22
C LEU A 237 -8.16 13.67 2.11
N ALA A 238 -8.68 12.93 1.13
CA ALA A 238 -7.89 12.46 0.01
C ALA A 238 -7.31 13.63 -0.80
N ALA A 239 -8.14 14.62 -1.10
CA ALA A 239 -7.75 15.78 -1.88
C ALA A 239 -6.75 16.68 -1.12
N SER A 240 -6.73 16.69 0.22
CA SER A 240 -5.72 17.41 1.00
C SER A 240 -4.32 16.87 0.70
N TYR A 241 -4.13 15.55 0.68
CA TYR A 241 -2.85 14.92 0.36
C TYR A 241 -2.45 15.12 -1.09
N LEU A 242 -3.41 14.92 -2.02
CA LEU A 242 -3.17 15.05 -3.46
C LEU A 242 -2.79 16.48 -3.86
N ARG A 243 -3.41 17.51 -3.29
CA ARG A 243 -3.03 18.91 -3.54
C ARG A 243 -1.71 19.30 -2.86
N CYS A 244 -1.48 18.79 -1.65
CA CYS A 244 -0.33 19.15 -0.84
C CYS A 244 0.99 18.62 -1.40
N ALA A 245 1.03 17.36 -1.82
CA ALA A 245 2.23 16.71 -2.32
C ALA A 245 1.89 15.60 -3.33
N PRO A 246 1.40 15.91 -4.55
CA PRO A 246 0.94 14.91 -5.52
C PRO A 246 2.02 13.90 -5.95
N HIS A 247 3.30 14.23 -5.74
CA HIS A 247 4.45 13.37 -6.02
C HIS A 247 4.86 12.47 -4.83
N ARG A 248 4.09 12.50 -3.72
CA ARG A 248 4.31 11.71 -2.50
C ARG A 248 3.11 10.85 -2.10
N VAL A 249 2.17 10.65 -3.03
CA VAL A 249 0.95 9.88 -2.80
C VAL A 249 0.97 8.61 -3.65
N VAL A 250 0.69 7.46 -3.05
CA VAL A 250 0.48 6.20 -3.78
C VAL A 250 -0.88 5.61 -3.41
N TRP A 251 -1.39 4.69 -4.20
CA TRP A 251 -2.66 4.00 -3.93
C TRP A 251 -2.44 2.51 -3.65
N GLY A 252 -3.32 1.89 -2.88
CA GLY A 252 -3.35 0.44 -2.72
C GLY A 252 -4.75 -0.08 -2.35
N SER A 253 -5.07 -1.29 -2.78
CA SER A 253 -6.37 -1.92 -2.53
C SER A 253 -6.57 -2.31 -1.06
N ASP A 254 -5.47 -2.62 -0.37
CA ASP A 254 -5.47 -3.31 0.93
C ASP A 254 -6.05 -4.74 0.85
N TRP A 255 -6.09 -5.34 -0.34
CA TRP A 255 -6.55 -6.72 -0.53
C TRP A 255 -5.70 -7.69 0.33
N PRO A 256 -6.29 -8.71 0.97
CA PRO A 256 -7.66 -9.19 0.89
C PRO A 256 -8.58 -8.57 1.95
N HIS A 257 -8.32 -7.32 2.35
CA HIS A 257 -9.10 -6.57 3.34
C HIS A 257 -9.19 -7.32 4.66
N ALA A 258 -8.05 -7.60 5.29
CA ALA A 258 -7.93 -8.56 6.40
C ALA A 258 -8.96 -8.36 7.53
N THR A 259 -9.30 -7.11 7.85
CA THR A 259 -10.35 -6.78 8.84
C THR A 259 -11.75 -7.14 8.35
N ALA A 260 -12.09 -6.82 7.10
CA ALA A 260 -13.36 -7.17 6.50
C ALA A 260 -13.51 -8.69 6.26
N SER A 261 -12.46 -9.34 5.78
CA SER A 261 -12.41 -10.80 5.60
C SER A 261 -12.45 -11.57 6.92
N ALA A 262 -12.07 -10.94 8.04
CA ALA A 262 -12.26 -11.47 9.39
C ALA A 262 -13.64 -11.13 9.98
N GLY A 263 -14.55 -10.50 9.22
CA GLY A 263 -15.91 -10.18 9.64
C GLY A 263 -16.06 -8.93 10.51
N VAL A 264 -15.03 -8.08 10.62
CA VAL A 264 -15.08 -6.84 11.43
C VAL A 264 -15.95 -5.78 10.78
N GLN A 265 -15.95 -5.72 9.44
CA GLN A 265 -16.73 -4.78 8.64
C GLN A 265 -17.06 -5.38 7.26
N PRO A 266 -17.96 -4.78 6.46
CA PRO A 266 -18.24 -5.25 5.11
C PRO A 266 -17.00 -5.23 4.20
N LEU A 267 -16.95 -6.19 3.26
CA LEU A 267 -15.95 -6.17 2.19
C LEU A 267 -16.15 -4.94 1.28
N PRO A 268 -15.09 -4.18 0.96
CA PRO A 268 -15.17 -3.13 -0.05
C PRO A 268 -15.29 -3.73 -1.46
N ASP A 269 -15.84 -2.96 -2.39
CA ASP A 269 -15.75 -3.26 -3.82
C ASP A 269 -14.51 -2.54 -4.39
N ASP A 270 -13.50 -3.30 -4.83
CA ASP A 270 -12.26 -2.73 -5.35
C ASP A 270 -12.46 -1.96 -6.66
N ALA A 271 -13.50 -2.28 -7.44
CA ALA A 271 -13.84 -1.49 -8.61
C ALA A 271 -14.23 -0.07 -8.20
N ARG A 272 -14.98 0.03 -7.10
CA ARG A 272 -15.34 1.31 -6.50
C ARG A 272 -14.14 2.00 -5.88
N GLN A 273 -13.21 1.30 -5.23
CA GLN A 273 -11.99 1.92 -4.70
C GLN A 273 -11.18 2.65 -5.78
N VAL A 274 -11.06 2.06 -6.98
CA VAL A 274 -10.39 2.70 -8.12
C VAL A 274 -11.18 3.90 -8.63
N ASP A 275 -12.51 3.78 -8.74
CA ASP A 275 -13.35 4.91 -9.16
C ASP A 275 -13.31 6.08 -8.16
N ARG A 276 -13.24 5.80 -6.86
CA ARG A 276 -13.10 6.81 -5.81
C ARG A 276 -11.75 7.51 -5.88
N LEU A 277 -10.66 6.81 -6.22
CA LEU A 277 -9.38 7.47 -6.49
C LEU A 277 -9.49 8.48 -7.65
N ALA A 278 -10.21 8.15 -8.72
CA ALA A 278 -10.43 9.06 -9.84
C ALA A 278 -11.27 10.28 -9.43
N ASP A 279 -12.25 10.10 -8.54
CA ASP A 279 -13.02 11.18 -7.97
C ASP A 279 -12.16 12.13 -7.13
N TRP A 280 -11.33 11.59 -6.24
CA TRP A 280 -10.37 12.39 -5.46
C TRP A 280 -9.36 13.12 -6.33
N ALA A 281 -8.89 12.48 -7.40
CA ALA A 281 -7.98 13.09 -8.37
C ALA A 281 -8.64 14.27 -9.10
N ARG A 282 -9.93 14.18 -9.41
CA ARG A 282 -10.72 15.27 -10.02
C ARG A 282 -10.92 16.41 -9.03
N GLU A 283 -11.25 16.10 -7.78
CA GLU A 283 -11.39 17.09 -6.70
C GLU A 283 -10.07 17.82 -6.41
N ALA A 284 -8.93 17.16 -6.62
CA ALA A 284 -7.62 17.76 -6.48
C ALA A 284 -7.19 18.60 -7.70
N GLY A 285 -7.89 18.51 -8.84
CA GLY A 285 -7.59 19.25 -10.08
C GLY A 285 -7.44 18.32 -11.29
N ASP A 286 -6.21 18.20 -11.81
CA ASP A 286 -5.92 17.40 -13.01
C ASP A 286 -5.97 15.89 -12.71
N SER A 287 -7.12 15.28 -13.00
CA SER A 287 -7.39 13.87 -12.73
C SER A 287 -6.42 12.93 -13.46
N SER A 288 -6.13 13.17 -14.75
CA SER A 288 -5.30 12.26 -15.55
C SER A 288 -3.84 12.28 -15.09
N ALA A 289 -3.26 13.48 -14.93
CA ALA A 289 -1.90 13.61 -14.43
C ALA A 289 -1.75 13.10 -12.99
N THR A 290 -2.79 13.28 -12.16
CA THR A 290 -2.79 12.78 -10.79
C THR A 290 -2.85 11.25 -10.76
N LEU A 291 -3.71 10.62 -11.56
CA LEU A 291 -3.78 9.15 -11.67
C LEU A 291 -2.45 8.57 -12.18
N GLN A 292 -1.84 9.19 -13.19
CA GLN A 292 -0.51 8.81 -13.68
C GLN A 292 0.54 8.86 -12.58
N ARG A 293 0.59 9.95 -11.80
CA ARG A 293 1.54 10.05 -10.68
C ARG A 293 1.28 9.00 -9.62
N VAL A 294 0.05 8.92 -9.11
CA VAL A 294 -0.30 8.09 -7.95
C VAL A 294 -0.18 6.59 -8.26
N LEU A 295 -0.54 6.17 -9.47
CA LEU A 295 -0.54 4.76 -9.86
C LEU A 295 0.73 4.34 -10.59
N VAL A 296 1.46 5.26 -11.24
CA VAL A 296 2.60 4.91 -12.09
C VAL A 296 3.93 5.47 -11.58
N ASP A 297 4.07 6.79 -11.59
CA ASP A 297 5.38 7.44 -11.40
C ASP A 297 5.85 7.35 -9.95
N ASN A 298 4.95 7.63 -9.00
CA ASN A 298 5.24 7.61 -7.56
C ASN A 298 5.60 6.19 -7.09
N PRO A 299 4.84 5.12 -7.43
CA PRO A 299 5.25 3.76 -7.12
C PRO A 299 6.58 3.36 -7.78
N ALA A 300 6.86 3.83 -9.00
CA ALA A 300 8.13 3.57 -9.66
C ALA A 300 9.30 4.14 -8.88
N ALA A 301 9.19 5.39 -8.43
CA ALA A 301 10.20 6.06 -7.62
C ALA A 301 10.35 5.42 -6.23
N LEU A 302 9.24 5.14 -5.54
CA LEU A 302 9.27 4.63 -4.17
C LEU A 302 9.76 3.18 -4.08
N TYR A 303 9.36 2.31 -5.02
CA TYR A 303 9.66 0.87 -4.96
C TYR A 303 10.68 0.41 -6.01
N GLY A 304 11.25 1.33 -6.79
CA GLY A 304 12.27 1.03 -7.79
C GLY A 304 11.76 0.08 -8.88
N PHE A 305 10.57 0.36 -9.44
CA PHE A 305 10.15 -0.26 -10.68
C PHE A 305 10.79 0.46 -11.86
N THR A 306 11.24 -0.29 -12.86
CA THR A 306 11.75 0.30 -14.10
C THR A 306 10.66 1.16 -14.74
N PRO A 307 10.99 2.39 -15.21
CA PRO A 307 10.04 3.20 -15.96
C PRO A 307 9.49 2.39 -17.12
N THR A 308 8.16 2.39 -17.29
CA THR A 308 7.57 1.95 -18.55
C THR A 308 7.98 2.98 -19.58
N ASN A 309 8.98 2.70 -20.40
CA ASN A 309 9.30 3.54 -21.56
C ASN A 309 8.00 3.66 -22.37
N SER A 310 7.34 4.81 -22.27
CA SER A 310 6.30 5.18 -23.21
C SER A 310 7.03 5.39 -24.53
N SER A 311 7.02 4.37 -25.38
CA SER A 311 7.17 4.59 -26.80
C SER A 311 5.98 5.46 -27.22
N LEU A 312 6.19 6.77 -27.19
CA LEU A 312 5.38 7.71 -27.97
C LEU A 312 5.51 7.32 -29.45
N PRO A 313 4.41 7.44 -30.23
CA PRO A 313 4.39 7.09 -31.65
C PRO A 313 5.38 7.90 -32.49
#